data_AF-A0AB36GS64-F1
#
_entry.id   AF-A0AB36GS64-F1
#
_cell.length_a   1.000
_cell.length_b   1.000
_cell.length_c   1.000
_cell.angle_alpha   90.00
_cell.angle_beta   90.00
_cell.angle_gamma   90.00
#
_symmetry.space_group_name_H-M   'P 1'
#
loop_
_entity.id
_entity.type
_entity.pdbx_description
1 polymer ?
#
loop_
_entity_poly.entity_id
_entity_poly.type
_entity_poly.pdbx_seq_one_letter_code
_entity_poly.pdbx_strand_id
1 'polypeptide(L)'
;MTKLLNALPLALIACTAAACSAAEDSTSGEPQFHKPSTAETSADNTESTEASPAPTSAKDKEGDSGLKELDKEDFIATNLGHATSTVYGVSSPNDRVACTVTEDQGLIGCSVMFADPPLYPATGQPFWLSNSVNFDANAGFYPNVKMGGDAAAPTTLEAGNTVTMNGVTFESVNEDEFTVKIDGHHFTVKDDGEYYSDTFPPQPDGEGKAMTGTICGDLGNGEYVYAKENGTDCARAMEVLDYYKNYDFAPMEGGNRGYLMEDGFSCSYNADPGWPDEPDYRWLGCSIEDGGAVVVLDPAARALVSEKGGQR
;
A
#
# COMPACT_ATOMS: atom_id res chain seq x y z
N MET A 1 -8.43 -39.46 58.43
CA MET A 1 -9.22 -40.71 58.51
C MET A 1 -10.30 -40.65 57.45
N THR A 2 -10.35 -41.67 56.58
CA THR A 2 -11.51 -42.14 55.78
C THR A 2 -12.07 -41.16 54.73
N LYS A 3 -11.61 -41.14 53.47
CA LYS A 3 -11.97 -42.02 52.33
C LYS A 3 -13.47 -42.32 52.21
N LEU A 4 -14.09 -41.87 51.12
CA LEU A 4 -15.01 -42.67 50.30
C LEU A 4 -15.07 -42.14 48.86
N LEU A 5 -14.58 -42.98 47.95
CA LEU A 5 -14.76 -42.97 46.51
C LEU A 5 -16.22 -43.31 46.16
N ASN A 6 -16.74 -42.76 45.07
CA ASN A 6 -17.64 -43.43 44.10
C ASN A 6 -17.69 -42.54 42.83
N ALA A 7 -17.08 -42.93 41.72
CA ALA A 7 -17.46 -43.97 40.74
C ALA A 7 -18.35 -43.41 39.60
N LEU A 8 -17.77 -43.41 38.40
CA LEU A 8 -18.28 -43.02 37.07
C LEU A 8 -19.51 -43.84 36.61
N PRO A 9 -20.25 -43.33 35.61
CA PRO A 9 -20.07 -43.85 34.24
C PRO A 9 -19.93 -42.70 33.21
N LEU A 10 -18.87 -42.62 32.40
CA LEU A 10 -18.70 -43.27 31.09
C LEU A 10 -19.94 -43.14 30.17
N ALA A 11 -20.01 -42.02 29.46
CA ALA A 11 -20.70 -41.93 28.18
C ALA A 11 -19.65 -41.74 27.07
N LEU A 12 -19.33 -42.85 26.41
CA LEU A 12 -18.63 -42.90 25.13
C LEU A 12 -19.56 -42.34 24.05
N ILE A 13 -19.14 -41.28 23.35
CA ILE A 13 -19.66 -40.98 22.01
C ILE A 13 -18.51 -41.25 21.04
N ALA A 14 -18.66 -42.31 20.27
CA ALA A 14 -17.75 -42.74 19.23
C ALA A 14 -18.36 -42.44 17.85
N CYS A 15 -17.47 -41.98 16.95
CA CYS A 15 -17.54 -41.95 15.48
C CYS A 15 -18.60 -41.02 14.86
N THR A 16 -18.24 -40.13 13.94
CA THR A 16 -17.68 -40.48 12.63
C THR A 16 -16.53 -39.58 12.16
N ALA A 17 -15.46 -40.22 11.68
CA ALA A 17 -14.45 -39.61 10.85
C ALA A 17 -15.07 -39.15 9.51
N ALA A 18 -14.96 -37.86 9.22
CA ALA A 18 -14.95 -37.36 7.86
C ALA A 18 -13.49 -37.00 7.55
N ALA A 19 -12.77 -37.98 7.00
CA ALA A 19 -11.52 -37.71 6.32
C ALA A 19 -11.85 -37.02 4.99
N CYS A 20 -11.81 -35.70 4.97
CA CYS A 20 -11.50 -34.96 3.75
C CYS A 20 -10.05 -34.54 3.88
N SER A 21 -9.18 -35.32 3.22
CA SER A 21 -7.85 -34.87 2.84
C SER A 21 -8.02 -33.58 2.05
N ALA A 22 -7.70 -32.43 2.65
CA ALA A 22 -7.26 -31.28 1.89
C ALA A 22 -5.74 -31.35 1.91
N ALA A 23 -5.19 -31.71 0.75
CA ALA A 23 -3.77 -31.64 0.50
C ALA A 23 -3.26 -30.26 0.94
N GLU A 24 -2.11 -30.25 1.61
CA GLU A 24 -1.23 -29.10 1.66
C GLU A 24 -0.80 -28.81 0.21
N ASP A 25 -1.63 -28.07 -0.52
CA ASP A 25 -1.19 -27.38 -1.71
C ASP A 25 -0.57 -26.07 -1.21
N SER A 26 0.76 -26.09 -1.14
CA SER A 26 1.57 -24.89 -1.15
C SER A 26 1.29 -24.16 -2.46
N THR A 27 0.20 -23.40 -2.53
CA THR A 27 0.07 -22.35 -3.52
C THR A 27 1.11 -21.30 -3.17
N SER A 28 2.25 -21.39 -3.85
CA SER A 28 3.03 -20.23 -4.26
C SER A 28 2.07 -19.28 -4.97
N GLY A 29 1.41 -18.42 -4.20
CA GLY A 29 0.43 -17.47 -4.74
C GLY A 29 1.17 -16.49 -5.63
N GLU A 30 0.87 -16.52 -6.93
CA GLU A 30 1.31 -15.45 -7.83
C GLU A 30 0.82 -14.09 -7.28
N PRO A 31 1.66 -13.04 -7.37
CA PRO A 31 1.26 -11.69 -6.99
C PRO A 31 -0.06 -11.26 -7.63
N GLN A 32 -1.02 -10.80 -6.83
CA GLN A 32 -2.28 -10.26 -7.34
C GLN A 32 -2.16 -8.75 -7.55
N PHE A 33 -1.94 -8.34 -8.79
CA PHE A 33 -1.88 -6.93 -9.18
C PHE A 33 -3.22 -6.24 -9.00
N HIS A 34 -3.19 -5.01 -8.47
CA HIS A 34 -4.37 -4.17 -8.42
C HIS A 34 -4.75 -3.73 -9.83
N LYS A 35 -5.83 -4.32 -10.35
CA LYS A 35 -6.41 -3.93 -11.64
C LYS A 35 -7.31 -2.70 -11.47
N PRO A 36 -7.23 -1.72 -12.37
CA PRO A 36 -8.14 -0.57 -12.36
C PRO A 36 -9.59 -1.07 -12.45
N SER A 37 -10.45 -0.55 -11.56
CA SER A 37 -11.88 -0.91 -11.53
C SER A 37 -12.59 -0.39 -12.79
N THR A 38 -12.54 -1.18 -13.87
CA THR A 38 -13.32 -0.97 -15.09
C THR A 38 -14.21 -2.20 -15.27
N ALA A 39 -15.51 -1.96 -15.46
CA ALA A 39 -16.52 -2.99 -15.65
C ALA A 39 -16.08 -4.01 -16.71
N GLU A 40 -16.14 -5.30 -16.34
CA GLU A 40 -15.78 -6.44 -17.17
C GLU A 40 -16.48 -6.37 -18.53
N THR A 41 -15.68 -6.33 -19.60
CA THR A 41 -16.15 -6.77 -20.92
C THR A 41 -15.24 -7.91 -21.36
N SER A 42 -15.75 -9.13 -21.26
CA SER A 42 -15.08 -10.36 -21.68
C SER A 42 -14.75 -10.33 -23.17
N ALA A 43 -13.52 -10.67 -23.52
CA ALA A 43 -13.19 -11.18 -24.84
C ALA A 43 -12.21 -12.34 -24.67
N ASP A 44 -12.69 -13.53 -25.03
CA ASP A 44 -11.88 -14.73 -25.26
C ASP A 44 -10.73 -14.42 -26.23
N ASN A 45 -9.55 -14.98 -25.98
CA ASN A 45 -8.73 -15.42 -27.09
C ASN A 45 -7.82 -16.60 -26.76
N THR A 46 -7.93 -17.61 -27.62
CA THR A 46 -7.33 -18.93 -27.56
C THR A 46 -5.89 -18.93 -28.08
N GLU A 47 -5.00 -19.53 -27.29
CA GLU A 47 -3.85 -20.40 -27.61
C GLU A 47 -3.18 -20.30 -29.01
N SER A 48 -1.86 -20.06 -29.02
CA SER A 48 -0.95 -20.69 -29.99
C SER A 48 0.49 -20.73 -29.48
N THR A 49 0.95 -21.97 -29.31
CA THR A 49 2.30 -22.42 -28.96
C THR A 49 3.20 -22.44 -30.19
N GLU A 50 4.46 -22.00 -30.08
CA GLU A 50 5.56 -22.57 -30.88
C GLU A 50 6.92 -22.32 -30.23
N ALA A 51 7.83 -23.28 -30.40
CA ALA A 51 9.04 -23.48 -29.60
C ALA A 51 10.34 -23.23 -30.39
N SER A 52 11.42 -22.99 -29.61
CA SER A 52 12.86 -23.24 -29.90
C SER A 52 13.64 -22.21 -30.75
N PRO A 53 15.01 -22.15 -30.70
CA PRO A 53 15.98 -22.86 -29.86
C PRO A 53 17.04 -21.98 -29.14
N ALA A 54 17.79 -22.60 -28.21
CA ALA A 54 18.90 -22.03 -27.44
C ALA A 54 20.20 -21.78 -28.23
N PRO A 55 21.09 -20.90 -27.73
CA PRO A 55 22.52 -21.23 -27.70
C PRO A 55 23.29 -20.82 -26.43
N THR A 56 24.06 -21.79 -25.92
CA THR A 56 25.47 -21.74 -25.47
C THR A 56 25.99 -20.64 -24.53
N SER A 57 26.08 -21.01 -23.25
CA SER A 57 27.13 -20.78 -22.24
C SER A 57 28.12 -19.60 -22.38
N ALA A 58 27.94 -18.59 -21.52
CA ALA A 58 29.01 -17.83 -20.90
C ALA A 58 28.82 -17.86 -19.38
N LYS A 59 29.93 -17.94 -18.62
CA LYS A 59 29.93 -17.99 -17.15
C LYS A 59 29.58 -16.61 -16.59
N ASP A 60 28.29 -16.37 -16.42
CA ASP A 60 27.80 -15.37 -15.47
C ASP A 60 27.60 -16.07 -14.12
N LYS A 61 27.92 -15.37 -13.03
CA LYS A 61 27.46 -15.82 -11.71
C LYS A 61 25.95 -15.60 -11.70
N GLU A 62 25.25 -16.62 -12.17
CA GLU A 62 23.80 -16.73 -12.14
C GLU A 62 23.38 -16.68 -10.68
N GLY A 63 22.91 -15.50 -10.25
CA GLY A 63 22.07 -15.39 -9.07
C GLY A 63 20.80 -16.21 -9.32
N ASP A 64 20.18 -16.66 -8.24
CA ASP A 64 19.01 -17.56 -8.19
C ASP A 64 17.81 -17.10 -9.05
N SER A 65 17.84 -15.88 -9.61
CA SER A 65 16.82 -15.25 -10.45
C SER A 65 17.07 -15.32 -11.97
N GLY A 66 18.23 -15.78 -12.45
CA GLY A 66 18.57 -15.78 -13.88
C GLY A 66 18.83 -14.37 -14.48
N LEU A 67 18.85 -13.33 -13.63
CA LEU A 67 19.17 -11.95 -14.02
C LEU A 67 20.67 -11.71 -13.95
N LYS A 68 21.16 -10.82 -14.82
CA LYS A 68 22.56 -10.39 -14.78
C LYS A 68 22.76 -9.34 -13.70
N GLU A 69 23.62 -9.63 -12.73
CA GLU A 69 23.95 -8.68 -11.67
C GLU A 69 24.94 -7.61 -12.15
N LEU A 70 24.61 -6.35 -11.90
CA LEU A 70 25.43 -5.17 -12.21
C LEU A 70 26.09 -4.60 -10.95
N ASP A 71 27.12 -3.79 -11.15
CA ASP A 71 27.81 -3.11 -10.05
C ASP A 71 26.98 -1.89 -9.59
N LYS A 72 26.83 -1.73 -8.28
CA LYS A 72 26.12 -0.58 -7.70
C LYS A 72 26.80 0.74 -8.05
N GLU A 73 28.11 0.75 -8.30
CA GLU A 73 28.82 2.01 -8.57
C GLU A 73 28.47 2.64 -9.92
N ASP A 74 27.86 1.87 -10.84
CA ASP A 74 27.29 2.38 -12.09
C ASP A 74 26.04 3.24 -11.87
N PHE A 75 25.47 3.20 -10.66
CA PHE A 75 24.23 3.90 -10.28
C PHE A 75 24.46 5.09 -9.33
N ILE A 76 25.72 5.51 -9.11
CA ILE A 76 26.04 6.67 -8.27
C ILE A 76 25.50 7.95 -8.92
N ALA A 77 24.65 8.65 -8.18
CA ALA A 77 24.11 9.94 -8.57
C ALA A 77 25.12 11.06 -8.32
N THR A 78 25.64 11.65 -9.39
CA THR A 78 26.72 12.66 -9.31
C THR A 78 26.20 14.10 -9.12
N ASN A 79 24.88 14.30 -9.11
CA ASN A 79 24.27 15.64 -9.22
C ASN A 79 23.85 16.25 -7.86
N LEU A 80 24.04 15.53 -6.75
CA LEU A 80 23.59 15.97 -5.43
C LEU A 80 24.74 16.58 -4.62
N GLY A 81 25.08 17.83 -4.93
CA GLY A 81 26.22 18.56 -4.33
C GLY A 81 26.17 18.79 -2.82
N HIS A 82 25.09 18.38 -2.13
CA HIS A 82 24.88 18.55 -0.70
C HIS A 82 24.70 17.22 0.07
N ALA A 83 24.81 16.07 -0.60
CA ALA A 83 24.65 14.78 0.07
C ALA A 83 25.83 14.49 1.01
N THR A 84 25.53 13.99 2.22
CA THR A 84 26.53 13.61 3.24
C THR A 84 27.04 12.18 3.07
N SER A 85 26.44 11.41 2.18
CA SER A 85 26.72 10.01 1.86
C SER A 85 26.60 9.78 0.35
N THR A 86 27.11 8.64 -0.12
CA THR A 86 26.91 8.20 -1.51
C THR A 86 25.42 7.99 -1.76
N VAL A 87 24.91 8.63 -2.82
CA VAL A 87 23.52 8.48 -3.25
C VAL A 87 23.50 7.69 -4.54
N TYR A 88 22.61 6.70 -4.59
CA TYR A 88 22.34 5.90 -5.76
C TYR A 88 20.94 6.23 -6.30
N GLY A 89 20.81 6.26 -7.62
CA GLY A 89 19.53 6.43 -8.32
C GLY A 89 19.32 5.30 -9.31
N VAL A 90 18.20 4.58 -9.19
CA VAL A 90 17.85 3.46 -10.07
C VAL A 90 16.47 3.70 -10.66
N SER A 91 16.31 3.59 -11.98
CA SER A 91 15.00 3.65 -12.65
C SER A 91 14.68 2.37 -13.42
N SER A 92 13.38 2.10 -13.59
CA SER A 92 12.90 1.05 -14.49
C SER A 92 13.14 1.41 -15.96
N PRO A 93 13.20 0.42 -16.87
CA PRO A 93 13.39 0.68 -18.32
C PRO A 93 12.37 1.64 -18.94
N ASN A 94 11.12 1.57 -18.47
CA ASN A 94 10.01 2.39 -18.93
C ASN A 94 9.81 3.70 -18.12
N ASP A 95 10.78 4.08 -17.28
CA ASP A 95 10.77 5.28 -16.43
C ASP A 95 9.60 5.39 -15.42
N ARG A 96 8.78 4.35 -15.26
CA ARG A 96 7.62 4.36 -14.35
C ARG A 96 8.03 4.30 -12.89
N VAL A 97 9.17 3.71 -12.57
CA VAL A 97 9.72 3.62 -11.20
C VAL A 97 11.08 4.29 -11.17
N ALA A 98 11.29 5.16 -10.19
CA ALA A 98 12.60 5.78 -9.94
C ALA A 98 12.86 5.85 -8.44
N CYS A 99 13.87 5.14 -7.97
CA CYS A 99 14.19 4.98 -6.56
C CYS A 99 15.50 5.67 -6.19
N THR A 100 15.57 6.14 -4.95
CA THR A 100 16.79 6.73 -4.37
C THR A 100 17.21 5.91 -3.15
N VAL A 101 18.48 5.51 -3.13
CA VAL A 101 19.09 4.77 -2.02
C VAL A 101 20.32 5.56 -1.54
N THR A 102 20.53 5.64 -0.24
CA THR A 102 21.78 6.18 0.33
C THR A 102 22.51 5.12 1.12
N GLU A 103 23.84 5.22 1.22
CA GLU A 103 24.65 4.26 2.01
C GLU A 103 24.36 4.31 3.51
N ASP A 104 23.88 5.45 4.02
CA ASP A 104 23.64 5.66 5.45
C ASP A 104 22.21 5.32 5.90
N GLN A 105 21.21 5.48 5.03
CA GLN A 105 19.79 5.31 5.38
C GLN A 105 19.10 4.18 4.63
N GLY A 106 19.69 3.63 3.56
CA GLY A 106 19.04 2.63 2.72
C GLY A 106 18.07 3.29 1.74
N LEU A 107 16.95 2.63 1.47
CA LEU A 107 15.93 3.15 0.56
C LEU A 107 15.27 4.40 1.15
N ILE A 108 15.41 5.54 0.45
CA ILE A 108 14.73 6.79 0.81
C ILE A 108 13.27 6.77 0.33
N GLY A 109 13.04 6.15 -0.83
CA GLY A 109 11.73 5.99 -1.44
C GLY A 109 11.83 5.88 -2.95
N CYS A 110 10.70 5.54 -3.57
CA CYS A 110 10.55 5.39 -5.01
C CYS A 110 9.43 6.29 -5.51
N SER A 111 9.70 7.10 -6.54
CA SER A 111 8.64 7.69 -7.35
C SER A 111 8.03 6.60 -8.22
N VAL A 112 6.70 6.54 -8.30
CA VAL A 112 5.97 5.52 -9.07
C VAL A 112 4.83 6.14 -9.86
N MET A 113 4.78 5.83 -11.16
CA MET A 113 3.68 6.17 -12.06
C MET A 113 2.64 5.03 -12.07
N PHE A 114 1.72 5.07 -11.10
CA PHE A 114 0.65 4.08 -10.99
C PHE A 114 -0.37 4.21 -12.13
N ALA A 115 -0.89 3.08 -12.62
CA ALA A 115 -2.07 3.04 -13.49
C ALA A 115 -3.33 3.47 -12.73
N ASP A 116 -3.46 3.01 -11.48
CA ASP A 116 -4.56 3.33 -10.57
C ASP A 116 -3.99 3.73 -9.20
N PRO A 117 -3.63 5.02 -8.99
CA PRO A 117 -2.95 5.45 -7.77
C PRO A 117 -3.75 5.16 -6.49
N PRO A 118 -3.15 4.54 -5.46
CA PRO A 118 -3.78 4.40 -4.14
C PRO A 118 -4.08 5.75 -3.50
N LEU A 119 -5.17 5.83 -2.73
CA LEU A 119 -5.53 7.05 -1.99
C LEU A 119 -4.61 7.25 -0.78
N TYR A 120 -4.15 8.48 -0.59
CA TYR A 120 -3.31 8.92 0.52
C TYR A 120 -3.87 10.24 1.08
N PRO A 121 -4.95 10.19 1.89
CA PRO A 121 -5.65 11.37 2.36
C PRO A 121 -4.95 12.05 3.55
N ALA A 122 -3.70 12.44 3.35
CA ALA A 122 -2.93 13.18 4.34
C ALA A 122 -3.47 14.61 4.51
N THR A 123 -3.59 15.03 5.76
CA THR A 123 -4.02 16.39 6.11
C THR A 123 -3.05 17.43 5.53
N GLY A 124 -3.57 18.49 4.92
CA GLY A 124 -2.74 19.59 4.42
C GLY A 124 -2.14 19.35 3.02
N GLN A 125 -2.37 18.17 2.42
CA GLN A 125 -1.91 17.88 1.07
C GLN A 125 -2.95 18.31 0.02
N PRO A 126 -2.53 19.00 -1.04
CA PRO A 126 -3.44 19.47 -2.10
C PRO A 126 -3.90 18.36 -3.05
N PHE A 127 -3.34 17.16 -2.94
CA PHE A 127 -3.74 15.97 -3.69
C PHE A 127 -3.55 14.72 -2.85
N TRP A 128 -4.38 13.72 -3.13
CA TRP A 128 -4.45 12.46 -2.37
C TRP A 128 -4.21 11.23 -3.25
N LEU A 129 -3.71 11.41 -4.47
CA LEU A 129 -3.24 10.29 -5.29
C LEU A 129 -1.77 10.04 -5.00
N SER A 130 -1.45 8.83 -4.56
CA SER A 130 -0.07 8.42 -4.34
C SER A 130 0.73 8.52 -5.64
N ASN A 131 1.97 8.99 -5.55
CA ASN A 131 2.92 9.05 -6.66
C ASN A 131 4.29 8.49 -6.26
N SER A 132 4.33 7.81 -5.11
CA SER A 132 5.53 7.21 -4.57
C SER A 132 5.21 5.99 -3.71
N VAL A 133 6.23 5.19 -3.43
CA VAL A 133 6.22 4.07 -2.50
C VAL A 133 7.39 4.25 -1.54
N ASN A 134 7.10 4.17 -0.25
CA ASN A 134 8.10 4.19 0.82
C ASN A 134 8.18 2.83 1.51
N PHE A 135 9.23 2.65 2.31
CA PHE A 135 9.44 1.45 3.12
C PHE A 135 9.49 1.81 4.61
N ASP A 136 8.80 1.03 5.43
CA ASP A 136 8.94 1.01 6.88
C ASP A 136 9.30 -0.43 7.30
N ALA A 137 10.27 -0.58 8.20
CA ALA A 137 10.75 -1.92 8.58
C ALA A 137 9.70 -2.78 9.31
N ASN A 138 8.68 -2.18 9.90
CA ASN A 138 7.61 -2.90 10.59
C ASN A 138 6.37 -3.10 9.70
N ALA A 139 6.13 -2.20 8.74
CA ALA A 139 4.93 -2.23 7.90
C ALA A 139 5.17 -2.62 6.44
N GLY A 140 6.43 -2.76 6.02
CA GLY A 140 6.82 -3.05 4.64
C GLY A 140 6.65 -1.85 3.71
N PHE A 141 6.32 -2.14 2.44
CA PHE A 141 6.11 -1.10 1.44
C PHE A 141 4.70 -0.53 1.50
N TYR A 142 4.60 0.80 1.41
CA TYR A 142 3.33 1.51 1.42
C TYR A 142 3.32 2.68 0.43
N PRO A 143 2.20 2.91 -0.28
CA PRO A 143 2.03 4.08 -1.13
C PRO A 143 2.07 5.39 -0.34
N ASN A 144 2.65 6.42 -0.94
CA ASN A 144 2.81 7.74 -0.34
C ASN A 144 2.68 8.84 -1.41
N VAL A 145 2.52 10.08 -0.93
CA VAL A 145 2.60 11.31 -1.71
C VAL A 145 3.97 11.96 -1.50
N LYS A 146 4.72 12.10 -2.60
CA LYS A 146 5.96 12.87 -2.67
C LYS A 146 5.70 14.21 -3.36
N MET A 147 5.93 15.29 -2.61
CA MET A 147 5.83 16.67 -3.08
C MET A 147 7.18 17.18 -3.59
N GLY A 148 7.51 16.88 -4.84
CA GLY A 148 8.78 17.30 -5.44
C GLY A 148 10.02 16.82 -4.68
N GLY A 149 11.12 17.59 -4.76
CA GLY A 149 12.40 17.31 -4.12
C GLY A 149 13.51 16.97 -5.11
N ASP A 150 14.76 17.16 -4.67
CA ASP A 150 15.94 16.79 -5.45
C ASP A 150 16.02 15.26 -5.53
N ALA A 151 15.44 14.69 -6.58
CA ALA A 151 15.73 13.32 -6.95
C ALA A 151 17.13 13.29 -7.58
N ALA A 152 18.00 12.41 -7.08
CA ALA A 152 19.11 11.93 -7.87
C ALA A 152 18.60 11.59 -9.28
N ALA A 153 19.25 12.09 -10.33
CA ALA A 153 18.92 11.63 -11.68
C ALA A 153 19.23 10.13 -11.71
N PRO A 154 18.21 9.26 -11.87
CA PRO A 154 18.43 7.84 -11.77
C PRO A 154 19.16 7.33 -13.02
N THR A 155 19.94 6.27 -12.83
CA THR A 155 20.45 5.46 -13.93
C THR A 155 19.45 4.34 -14.19
N THR A 156 19.07 4.15 -15.45
CA THR A 156 18.15 3.08 -15.86
C THR A 156 18.80 1.71 -15.66
N LEU A 157 18.07 0.80 -15.00
CA LEU A 157 18.40 -0.61 -14.94
C LEU A 157 17.74 -1.31 -16.13
N GLU A 158 18.52 -1.63 -17.14
CA GLU A 158 18.06 -2.29 -18.38
C GLU A 158 17.41 -3.66 -18.09
N ALA A 159 16.49 -4.07 -18.97
CA ALA A 159 15.82 -5.37 -18.89
C ALA A 159 16.80 -6.56 -18.81
N GLY A 160 16.45 -7.56 -18.00
CA GLY A 160 17.25 -8.75 -17.72
C GLY A 160 18.38 -8.54 -16.71
N ASN A 161 18.43 -7.39 -16.03
CA ASN A 161 19.47 -7.08 -15.05
C ASN A 161 18.91 -6.92 -13.64
N THR A 162 19.81 -7.04 -12.66
CA THR A 162 19.57 -6.75 -11.25
C THR A 162 20.74 -5.96 -10.67
N VAL A 163 20.47 -5.17 -9.64
CA VAL A 163 21.50 -4.50 -8.86
C VAL A 163 21.09 -4.49 -7.39
N THR A 164 22.05 -4.75 -6.51
CA THR A 164 21.84 -4.69 -5.05
C THR A 164 22.73 -3.61 -4.44
N MET A 165 22.14 -2.74 -3.63
CA MET A 165 22.84 -1.65 -2.95
C MET A 165 22.20 -1.39 -1.58
N ASN A 166 23.04 -1.37 -0.55
CA ASN A 166 22.64 -1.17 0.84
C ASN A 166 21.43 -2.04 1.29
N GLY A 167 21.43 -3.32 0.92
CA GLY A 167 20.36 -4.26 1.27
C GLY A 167 19.09 -4.13 0.42
N VAL A 168 19.04 -3.18 -0.50
CA VAL A 168 17.94 -3.00 -1.48
C VAL A 168 18.32 -3.68 -2.78
N THR A 169 17.48 -4.58 -3.27
CA THR A 169 17.65 -5.25 -4.56
C THR A 169 16.62 -4.72 -5.55
N PHE A 170 17.09 -4.34 -6.74
CA PHE A 170 16.28 -3.93 -7.88
C PHE A 170 16.38 -5.00 -8.95
N GLU A 171 15.24 -5.40 -9.52
CA GLU A 171 15.15 -6.40 -10.57
C GLU A 171 14.34 -5.84 -11.72
N SER A 172 14.95 -5.79 -12.91
CA SER A 172 14.24 -5.53 -14.16
C SER A 172 14.16 -6.85 -14.93
N VAL A 173 13.02 -7.52 -14.84
CA VAL A 173 12.83 -8.84 -15.49
C VAL A 173 12.66 -8.65 -16.99
N ASN A 174 11.90 -7.64 -17.39
CA ASN A 174 11.66 -7.21 -18.76
C ASN A 174 11.41 -5.69 -18.76
N GLU A 175 11.07 -5.12 -19.93
CA GLU A 175 10.83 -3.68 -20.10
C GLU A 175 9.68 -3.13 -19.24
N ASP A 176 8.70 -3.99 -18.92
CA ASP A 176 7.45 -3.61 -18.29
C ASP A 176 7.33 -4.07 -16.83
N GLU A 177 8.28 -4.87 -16.33
CA GLU A 177 8.25 -5.44 -14.98
C GLU A 177 9.48 -5.03 -14.17
N PHE A 178 9.23 -4.26 -13.11
CA PHE A 178 10.26 -3.79 -12.19
C PHE A 178 9.91 -4.11 -10.75
N THR A 179 10.81 -4.79 -10.05
CA THR A 179 10.63 -5.20 -8.64
C THR A 179 11.70 -4.58 -7.75
N VAL A 180 11.28 -4.12 -6.58
CA VAL A 180 12.16 -3.62 -5.51
C VAL A 180 11.99 -4.49 -4.29
N LYS A 181 13.09 -4.96 -3.70
CA LYS A 181 13.10 -5.85 -2.53
C LYS A 181 13.97 -5.28 -1.43
N ILE A 182 13.53 -5.38 -0.18
CA ILE A 182 14.29 -5.03 1.01
C ILE A 182 13.70 -5.79 2.21
N ASP A 183 14.54 -6.34 3.08
CA ASP A 183 14.15 -7.00 4.34
C ASP A 183 13.02 -8.04 4.23
N GLY A 184 12.98 -8.78 3.11
CA GLY A 184 11.97 -9.82 2.85
C GLY A 184 10.65 -9.31 2.27
N HIS A 185 10.48 -7.98 2.16
CA HIS A 185 9.36 -7.34 1.50
C HIS A 185 9.68 -7.00 0.05
N HIS A 186 8.63 -6.85 -0.76
CA HIS A 186 8.78 -6.38 -2.13
C HIS A 186 7.57 -5.62 -2.65
N PHE A 187 7.83 -4.75 -3.61
CA PHE A 187 6.78 -4.27 -4.50
C PHE A 187 7.21 -4.48 -5.95
N THR A 188 6.22 -4.67 -6.80
CA THR A 188 6.39 -4.83 -8.24
C THR A 188 5.46 -3.87 -8.95
N VAL A 189 5.98 -3.23 -10.00
CA VAL A 189 5.19 -2.47 -10.96
C VAL A 189 5.27 -3.19 -12.31
N LYS A 190 4.11 -3.49 -12.89
CA LYS A 190 3.97 -4.15 -14.20
C LYS A 190 3.24 -3.29 -15.22
N ASP A 191 3.45 -3.61 -16.50
CA ASP A 191 2.70 -3.09 -17.64
C ASP A 191 2.58 -1.55 -17.59
N ASP A 192 1.35 -1.04 -17.58
CA ASP A 192 1.05 0.38 -17.58
C ASP A 192 1.04 1.04 -16.20
N GLY A 193 1.68 0.41 -15.21
CA GLY A 193 1.76 0.90 -13.83
C GLY A 193 0.87 0.13 -12.85
N GLU A 194 0.54 -1.13 -13.16
CA GLU A 194 -0.13 -2.03 -12.23
C GLU A 194 0.78 -2.27 -11.03
N TYR A 195 0.27 -1.97 -9.83
CA TYR A 195 1.07 -2.05 -8.60
C TYR A 195 0.67 -3.26 -7.77
N TYR A 196 1.69 -3.93 -7.26
CA TYR A 196 1.58 -4.96 -6.25
C TYR A 196 2.63 -4.74 -5.16
N SER A 197 2.27 -5.05 -3.92
CA SER A 197 3.24 -5.27 -2.85
C SER A 197 2.69 -6.34 -1.92
N ASP A 198 3.59 -7.11 -1.29
CA ASP A 198 3.22 -8.10 -0.29
C ASP A 198 2.56 -7.49 0.96
N THR A 199 2.70 -6.17 1.15
CA THR A 199 2.10 -5.40 2.25
C THR A 199 1.00 -4.44 1.79
N PHE A 200 0.50 -4.58 0.55
CA PHE A 200 -0.60 -3.78 0.03
C PHE A 200 -1.89 -4.61 -0.19
N PRO A 201 -3.09 -4.10 0.16
CA PRO A 201 -3.35 -2.82 0.82
C PRO A 201 -2.82 -2.80 2.26
N PRO A 202 -2.29 -1.65 2.74
CA PRO A 202 -1.75 -1.55 4.09
C PRO A 202 -2.84 -1.90 5.10
N GLN A 203 -2.43 -2.60 6.16
CA GLN A 203 -3.28 -2.99 7.27
C GLN A 203 -2.82 -2.31 8.55
N PRO A 204 -3.72 -2.11 9.53
CA PRO A 204 -3.31 -1.71 10.87
C PRO A 204 -2.33 -2.72 11.47
N ASP A 205 -1.42 -2.24 12.31
CA ASP A 205 -0.47 -3.09 13.02
C ASP A 205 -1.14 -3.96 14.11
N GLY A 206 -0.33 -4.74 14.83
CA GLY A 206 -0.83 -5.60 15.91
C GLY A 206 -1.48 -4.87 17.09
N GLU A 207 -1.28 -3.55 17.21
CA GLU A 207 -1.94 -2.69 18.20
C GLU A 207 -3.18 -1.98 17.63
N GLY A 208 -3.50 -2.20 16.34
CA GLY A 208 -4.61 -1.56 15.64
C GLY A 208 -4.29 -0.14 15.16
N LYS A 209 -3.02 0.25 15.13
CA LYS A 209 -2.58 1.55 14.61
C LYS A 209 -2.30 1.48 13.11
N ALA A 210 -2.79 2.48 12.38
CA ALA A 210 -2.70 2.56 10.93
C ALA A 210 -1.75 3.66 10.46
N MET A 211 -1.08 3.40 9.34
CA MET A 211 -0.42 4.45 8.56
C MET A 211 -1.44 5.22 7.73
N THR A 212 -1.12 6.46 7.33
CA THR A 212 -1.97 7.23 6.41
C THR A 212 -2.28 6.44 5.13
N GLY A 213 -3.54 6.49 4.68
CA GLY A 213 -4.03 5.74 3.51
C GLY A 213 -4.51 4.33 3.81
N THR A 214 -4.28 3.81 5.02
CA THR A 214 -4.85 2.54 5.49
C THR A 214 -6.35 2.66 5.67
N ILE A 215 -7.09 1.64 5.23
CA ILE A 215 -8.53 1.54 5.47
C ILE A 215 -8.77 0.99 6.88
N CYS A 216 -9.30 1.81 7.77
CA CYS A 216 -9.67 1.44 9.14
C CYS A 216 -11.00 0.68 9.22
N GLY A 217 -11.86 0.78 8.21
CA GLY A 217 -13.14 0.08 8.19
C GLY A 217 -14.03 0.44 7.00
N ASP A 218 -15.12 -0.29 6.87
CA ASP A 218 -16.18 -0.11 5.88
C ASP A 218 -17.49 0.25 6.62
N LEU A 219 -18.13 1.33 6.18
CA LEU A 219 -19.38 1.84 6.74
C LEU A 219 -20.62 1.41 5.92
N GLY A 220 -20.42 0.59 4.88
CA GLY A 220 -21.43 0.15 3.93
C GLY A 220 -21.58 1.10 2.75
N ASN A 221 -22.23 0.62 1.68
CA ASN A 221 -22.50 1.38 0.45
C ASN A 221 -21.23 1.91 -0.26
N GLY A 222 -20.06 1.33 0.00
CA GLY A 222 -18.78 1.76 -0.56
C GLY A 222 -18.13 2.95 0.15
N GLU A 223 -18.60 3.31 1.35
CA GLU A 223 -17.97 4.30 2.22
C GLU A 223 -16.84 3.65 3.04
N TYR A 224 -15.59 3.98 2.73
CA TYR A 224 -14.42 3.49 3.45
C TYR A 224 -13.84 4.56 4.37
N VAL A 225 -13.37 4.13 5.53
CA VAL A 225 -12.73 5.00 6.53
C VAL A 225 -11.23 4.93 6.35
N TYR A 226 -10.61 6.02 5.92
CA TYR A 226 -9.17 6.11 5.72
C TYR A 226 -8.49 6.81 6.88
N ALA A 227 -7.37 6.26 7.35
CA ALA A 227 -6.44 6.95 8.23
C ALA A 227 -5.80 8.14 7.50
N LYS A 228 -5.79 9.31 8.14
CA LYS A 228 -5.20 10.54 7.59
C LYS A 228 -3.79 10.80 8.13
N GLU A 229 -3.45 10.20 9.26
CA GLU A 229 -2.15 10.35 9.90
C GLU A 229 -1.61 9.01 10.39
N ASN A 230 -0.28 8.89 10.41
CA ASN A 230 0.39 7.72 10.93
C ASN A 230 0.11 7.55 12.42
N GLY A 231 -0.15 6.31 12.83
CA GLY A 231 -0.50 5.99 14.21
C GLY A 231 -2.00 6.13 14.52
N THR A 232 -2.85 6.27 13.51
CA THR A 232 -4.31 6.37 13.73
C THR A 232 -4.85 5.07 14.32
N ASP A 233 -5.55 5.16 15.43
CA ASP A 233 -6.21 4.04 16.09
C ASP A 233 -7.50 3.68 15.36
N CYS A 234 -7.48 2.62 14.56
CA CYS A 234 -8.62 2.28 13.73
C CYS A 234 -9.84 1.83 14.56
N ALA A 235 -9.62 1.12 15.67
CA ALA A 235 -10.72 0.68 16.52
C ALA A 235 -11.41 1.89 17.15
N ARG A 236 -10.64 2.81 17.73
CA ARG A 236 -11.17 4.03 18.32
C ARG A 236 -11.84 4.93 17.28
N ALA A 237 -11.29 5.02 16.07
CA ALA A 237 -11.88 5.80 14.99
C ALA A 237 -13.24 5.28 14.55
N MET A 238 -13.40 3.95 14.46
CA MET A 238 -14.68 3.35 14.14
C MET A 238 -15.73 3.58 15.24
N GLU A 239 -15.34 3.52 16.51
CA GLU A 239 -16.24 3.87 17.64
C GLU A 239 -16.70 5.33 17.58
N VAL A 240 -15.78 6.26 17.30
CA VAL A 240 -16.08 7.69 17.20
C VAL A 240 -17.02 7.98 16.02
N LEU A 241 -16.81 7.32 14.88
CA LEU A 241 -17.69 7.45 13.72
C LEU A 241 -19.08 6.88 13.98
N ASP A 242 -19.18 5.73 14.66
CA ASP A 242 -20.47 5.17 15.06
C ASP A 242 -21.20 6.09 16.04
N TYR A 243 -20.49 6.65 17.03
CA TYR A 243 -21.04 7.65 17.94
C TYR A 243 -21.58 8.86 17.18
N TYR A 244 -20.78 9.45 16.29
CA TYR A 244 -21.18 10.59 15.47
C TYR A 244 -22.43 10.30 14.62
N LYS A 245 -22.47 9.12 13.97
CA LYS A 245 -23.62 8.71 13.13
C LYS A 245 -24.91 8.53 13.92
N ASN A 246 -24.80 8.09 15.17
CA ASN A 246 -25.95 7.85 16.06
C ASN A 246 -26.23 9.03 17.00
N TYR A 247 -25.46 10.12 16.92
CA TYR A 247 -25.64 11.30 17.76
C TYR A 247 -26.94 12.03 17.40
N ASP A 248 -27.76 12.32 18.41
CA ASP A 248 -29.01 13.06 18.26
C ASP A 248 -28.74 14.56 18.27
N PHE A 249 -28.42 15.11 17.10
CA PHE A 249 -28.20 16.54 16.96
C PHE A 249 -29.46 17.33 17.27
N ALA A 250 -29.36 18.30 18.20
CA ALA A 250 -30.48 19.20 18.45
C ALA A 250 -30.85 19.97 17.16
N PRO A 251 -32.12 20.41 16.99
CA PRO A 251 -32.58 21.09 15.78
C PRO A 251 -31.78 22.34 15.35
N MET A 252 -30.99 22.93 16.27
CA MET A 252 -30.11 24.07 15.99
C MET A 252 -28.62 23.70 15.87
N GLU A 253 -28.24 22.48 16.23
CA GLU A 253 -26.86 21.94 16.14
C GLU A 253 -26.65 21.14 14.84
N GLY A 254 -27.73 20.54 14.31
CA GLY A 254 -27.69 19.55 13.23
C GLY A 254 -27.90 20.03 11.79
N GLY A 255 -27.68 21.31 11.45
CA GLY A 255 -27.73 21.74 10.04
C GLY A 255 -26.85 20.81 9.18
N ASN A 256 -27.37 20.31 8.02
CA ASN A 256 -26.87 19.17 7.23
C ASN A 256 -25.53 18.55 7.71
N ARG A 257 -25.62 17.79 8.82
CA ARG A 257 -24.58 17.01 9.53
C ARG A 257 -23.43 17.84 10.13
N GLY A 258 -23.80 18.82 10.96
CA GLY A 258 -22.92 19.74 11.68
C GLY A 258 -21.76 19.15 12.47
N TYR A 259 -20.87 20.05 12.86
CA TYR A 259 -19.68 19.79 13.66
C TYR A 259 -20.05 19.30 15.06
N LEU A 260 -19.51 18.13 15.45
CA LEU A 260 -19.62 17.56 16.79
C LEU A 260 -18.27 17.67 17.49
N MET A 261 -18.28 18.14 18.74
CA MET A 261 -17.10 18.18 19.61
C MET A 261 -17.48 17.58 20.95
N GLU A 262 -16.73 16.57 21.36
CA GLU A 262 -16.85 15.87 22.64
C GLU A 262 -15.49 15.86 23.33
N ASP A 263 -15.47 15.41 24.59
CA ASP A 263 -14.21 15.19 25.30
C ASP A 263 -13.41 14.09 24.58
N GLY A 264 -12.24 14.46 24.03
CA GLY A 264 -11.34 13.56 23.33
C GLY A 264 -11.58 13.33 21.83
N PHE A 265 -12.58 13.95 21.19
CA PHE A 265 -12.69 13.93 19.71
C PHE A 265 -13.55 15.05 19.12
N SER A 266 -13.37 15.30 17.83
CA SER A 266 -14.29 16.13 17.04
C SER A 266 -14.52 15.54 15.65
N CYS A 267 -15.71 15.72 15.11
CA CYS A 267 -16.12 15.21 13.80
C CYS A 267 -16.91 16.25 13.02
N SER A 268 -16.71 16.33 11.72
CA SER A 268 -17.46 17.26 10.86
C SER A 268 -17.34 16.95 9.38
N TYR A 269 -18.31 17.43 8.61
CA TYR A 269 -18.23 17.51 7.15
C TYR A 269 -17.56 18.83 6.74
N ASN A 270 -16.26 18.76 6.46
CA ASN A 270 -15.46 19.90 6.01
C ASN A 270 -14.52 19.47 4.90
N ALA A 271 -14.08 20.42 4.08
CA ALA A 271 -12.97 20.18 3.19
C ALA A 271 -11.67 20.05 3.99
N ASP A 272 -10.81 19.12 3.57
CA ASP A 272 -9.50 18.99 4.18
C ASP A 272 -8.65 20.23 3.94
N PRO A 273 -7.81 20.67 4.89
CA PRO A 273 -6.79 21.67 4.63
C PRO A 273 -6.01 21.39 3.33
N GLY A 274 -6.04 22.34 2.39
CA GLY A 274 -5.43 22.19 1.06
C GLY A 274 -6.43 21.98 -0.08
N TRP A 275 -7.68 21.61 0.24
CA TRP A 275 -8.77 21.48 -0.72
C TRP A 275 -9.70 22.71 -0.71
N PRO A 276 -10.38 23.01 -1.84
CA PRO A 276 -11.41 24.04 -1.87
C PRO A 276 -12.56 23.70 -0.92
N ASP A 277 -13.01 24.67 -0.14
CA ASP A 277 -14.17 24.48 0.74
C ASP A 277 -15.49 24.61 -0.04
N GLU A 278 -15.79 23.61 -0.87
CA GLU A 278 -17.01 23.49 -1.67
C GLU A 278 -17.73 22.17 -1.33
N PRO A 279 -19.07 22.07 -1.50
CA PRO A 279 -19.84 20.90 -1.08
C PRO A 279 -19.29 19.55 -1.56
N ASP A 280 -18.74 19.49 -2.78
CA ASP A 280 -18.23 18.26 -3.37
C ASP A 280 -16.91 17.77 -2.72
N TYR A 281 -16.19 18.65 -2.01
CA TYR A 281 -14.94 18.31 -1.31
C TYR A 281 -15.12 18.22 0.20
N ARG A 282 -16.36 18.24 0.70
CA ARG A 282 -16.66 18.11 2.13
C ARG A 282 -16.94 16.65 2.46
N TRP A 283 -15.97 16.02 3.11
CA TRP A 283 -16.10 14.65 3.61
C TRP A 283 -16.23 14.63 5.12
N LEU A 284 -16.83 13.57 5.65
CA LEU A 284 -16.85 13.37 7.10
C LEU A 284 -15.43 13.05 7.57
N GLY A 285 -14.84 13.97 8.32
CA GLY A 285 -13.56 13.76 9.00
C GLY A 285 -13.75 13.78 10.51
N CYS A 286 -12.97 12.96 11.21
CA CYS A 286 -12.88 12.98 12.66
C CYS A 286 -11.41 13.09 13.11
N SER A 287 -11.17 13.86 14.17
CA SER A 287 -9.89 13.96 14.88
C SER A 287 -10.09 13.49 16.31
N ILE A 288 -9.17 12.66 16.80
CA ILE A 288 -9.27 11.92 18.06
C ILE A 288 -8.03 12.23 18.87
N GLU A 289 -8.21 12.74 20.08
CA GLU A 289 -7.10 13.04 20.99
C GLU A 289 -6.31 11.76 21.29
N ASP A 290 -5.00 11.81 21.08
CA ASP A 290 -4.07 10.67 21.17
C ASP A 290 -4.43 9.43 20.30
N GLY A 291 -5.41 9.56 19.41
CA GLY A 291 -6.02 8.46 18.67
C GLY A 291 -5.97 8.59 17.14
N GLY A 292 -5.51 9.71 16.61
CA GLY A 292 -5.35 9.87 15.17
C GLY A 292 -6.42 10.75 14.50
N ALA A 293 -6.47 10.69 13.18
CA ALA A 293 -7.50 11.32 12.38
C ALA A 293 -7.94 10.43 11.21
N VAL A 294 -9.22 10.48 10.89
CA VAL A 294 -9.82 9.69 9.79
C VAL A 294 -10.67 10.56 8.88
N VAL A 295 -10.86 10.10 7.65
CA VAL A 295 -11.83 10.62 6.68
C VAL A 295 -12.65 9.48 6.09
N VAL A 296 -13.95 9.69 5.92
CA VAL A 296 -14.85 8.78 5.22
C VAL A 296 -14.94 9.18 3.76
N LEU A 297 -14.55 8.28 2.86
CA LEU A 297 -14.57 8.50 1.42
C LEU A 297 -15.53 7.51 0.77
N ASP A 298 -16.47 8.05 -0.01
CA ASP A 298 -17.38 7.28 -0.84
C ASP A 298 -16.76 7.00 -2.23
N PRO A 299 -17.42 6.21 -3.09
CA PRO A 299 -16.90 5.91 -4.42
C PRO A 299 -16.77 7.14 -5.33
N ALA A 300 -17.55 8.19 -5.11
CA ALA A 300 -17.48 9.44 -5.89
C ALA A 300 -16.24 10.27 -5.51
N ALA A 301 -15.79 10.18 -4.25
CA ALA A 301 -14.59 10.86 -3.77
C ALA A 301 -13.36 10.50 -4.61
N ARG A 302 -13.19 9.22 -5.00
CA ARG A 302 -12.06 8.80 -5.86
C ARG A 302 -12.07 9.53 -7.21
N ALA A 303 -13.24 9.63 -7.86
CA ALA A 303 -13.36 10.31 -9.14
C ALA A 303 -13.04 11.81 -9.02
N LEU A 304 -13.51 12.47 -7.95
CA LEU A 304 -13.23 13.88 -7.66
C LEU A 304 -11.74 14.13 -7.38
N VAL A 305 -11.12 13.25 -6.61
CA VAL A 305 -9.68 13.30 -6.32
C VAL A 305 -8.87 13.13 -7.60
N SER A 306 -9.28 12.23 -8.50
CA SER A 306 -8.61 12.00 -9.79
C SER A 306 -8.75 13.16 -10.78
N GLU A 307 -9.92 13.79 -10.88
CA GLU A 307 -10.14 14.91 -11.81
C GLU A 307 -9.26 16.13 -11.48
N LYS A 308 -9.02 16.38 -10.19
CA LYS A 308 -8.24 17.54 -9.70
C LYS A 308 -6.77 17.22 -9.47
N GLY A 309 -6.44 15.99 -9.09
CA GLY A 309 -5.06 15.52 -8.90
C GLY A 309 -4.20 15.60 -10.17
N GLY A 310 -4.82 15.60 -11.36
CA GLY A 310 -4.15 15.77 -12.65
C GLY A 310 -4.15 17.20 -13.22
N GLN A 311 -4.72 18.20 -12.52
CA GLN A 311 -4.95 19.55 -13.07
C GLN A 311 -3.98 20.65 -12.58
N ARG A 312 -2.80 20.33 -12.04
CA ARG A 312 -1.78 21.34 -11.71
C ARG A 312 -0.37 20.94 -12.09
#